data_AF-A0A2E5SRV4-F1
#
_entry.id   AF-A0A2E5SRV4-F1
#
_cell.length_a   1.000
_cell.length_b   1.000
_cell.length_c   1.000
_cell.angle_alpha   90.00
_cell.angle_beta   90.00
_cell.angle_gamma   90.00
#
_symmetry.space_group_name_H-M   'P 1'
#
loop_
_entity.id
_entity.type
_entity.pdbx_description
1 polymer ?
#
loop_
_entity_poly.entity_id
_entity_poly.type
_entity_poly.pdbx_seq_one_letter_code
_entity_poly.pdbx_strand_id
1 'polypeptide(L)'
;MNKSLSFLFNFVTVFTVITLLFFIPGCLNDDNLIGENCYDGVLNNGEERIDCGGPICPPCDPCENGEWDQLLGEQWVDCGGDCAPCDPSFNGEIDPGELGIDCGCDGCPACIELCGDGLPNGNEEGVDCGGPDCEACPTCTDDIMNGNEIGIDCGGPDCAACPTTGDCTNGLQDGDELYIDCGGSSCPPCVGQITWKANGQTFLGDVSATATLDAANIILTGVSSTGATINFELEDPGTGFTTGMPVITINSTTAPGTVGAYTSPPPALSYSTANGGNMTVDINYASPGGGGFISGVFSGNPQNVDGVQVTISQGSFALPIQ
;
A
#
# COMPACT_ATOMS: atom_id res chain seq x y z
N MET A 1 -24.49 -88.47 -49.19
CA MET A 1 -25.78 -88.14 -48.54
C MET A 1 -25.68 -86.72 -48.01
N ASN A 2 -26.51 -85.80 -48.54
CA ASN A 2 -27.20 -84.66 -47.88
C ASN A 2 -26.49 -83.94 -46.70
N LYS A 3 -26.35 -82.61 -46.55
CA LYS A 3 -26.82 -81.32 -47.12
C LYS A 3 -25.83 -80.30 -46.48
N SER A 4 -25.18 -79.31 -47.10
CA SER A 4 -25.66 -78.01 -47.61
C SER A 4 -24.41 -77.27 -48.11
N LEU A 5 -24.12 -77.20 -49.40
CA LEU A 5 -24.36 -76.08 -50.32
C LEU A 5 -24.50 -74.65 -49.72
N SER A 6 -23.53 -73.80 -50.12
CA SER A 6 -23.57 -72.36 -50.43
C SER A 6 -23.94 -71.38 -49.30
N PHE A 7 -23.08 -70.44 -48.91
CA PHE A 7 -22.66 -69.33 -49.77
C PHE A 7 -21.31 -68.75 -49.31
N LEU A 8 -20.29 -68.85 -50.18
CA LEU A 8 -19.24 -67.84 -50.25
C LEU A 8 -19.92 -66.52 -50.62
N PHE A 9 -20.02 -65.56 -49.71
CA PHE A 9 -20.03 -64.12 -50.03
C PHE A 9 -19.94 -63.35 -48.69
N ASN A 10 -19.03 -62.37 -48.63
CA ASN A 10 -18.73 -61.45 -47.51
C ASN A 10 -17.62 -61.89 -46.54
N PHE A 11 -16.49 -62.32 -47.09
CA PHE A 11 -15.20 -61.80 -46.61
C PHE A 11 -15.21 -60.28 -46.86
N VAL A 12 -14.78 -59.45 -45.91
CA VAL A 12 -14.96 -57.98 -45.83
C VAL A 12 -16.24 -57.57 -45.11
N THR A 13 -16.23 -57.54 -43.77
CA THR A 13 -16.96 -56.60 -42.86
C THR A 13 -17.03 -57.06 -41.39
N VAL A 14 -15.97 -57.59 -40.77
CA VAL A 14 -15.88 -57.62 -39.28
C VAL A 14 -14.42 -57.54 -38.84
N PHE A 15 -13.69 -56.49 -39.25
CA PHE A 15 -12.32 -56.24 -38.78
C PHE A 15 -12.01 -54.75 -38.57
N THR A 16 -13.02 -53.96 -38.17
CA THR A 16 -12.90 -52.49 -38.06
C THR A 16 -13.64 -51.88 -36.86
N VAL A 17 -13.63 -52.50 -35.65
CA VAL A 17 -14.15 -51.82 -34.44
C VAL A 17 -13.40 -52.19 -33.13
N ILE A 18 -12.10 -52.48 -33.13
CA ILE A 18 -11.32 -52.50 -31.86
C ILE A 18 -9.89 -52.00 -32.10
N THR A 19 -9.74 -50.75 -32.54
CA THR A 19 -8.43 -50.07 -32.59
C THR A 19 -8.60 -48.56 -32.41
N LEU A 20 -9.23 -48.13 -31.32
CA LEU A 20 -9.20 -46.75 -30.83
C LEU A 20 -9.88 -46.73 -29.46
N LEU A 21 -9.08 -46.84 -28.39
CA LEU A 21 -9.30 -46.28 -27.03
C LEU A 21 -8.33 -46.91 -26.01
N PHE A 22 -7.04 -46.94 -26.33
CA PHE A 22 -6.00 -46.93 -25.31
C PHE A 22 -5.00 -45.84 -25.69
N PHE A 23 -5.45 -44.59 -25.54
CA PHE A 23 -4.51 -43.52 -25.23
C PHE A 23 -4.09 -43.76 -23.78
N ILE A 24 -2.86 -44.24 -23.62
CA ILE A 24 -2.11 -44.09 -22.38
C ILE A 24 -1.59 -42.65 -22.41
N PRO A 25 -2.02 -41.78 -21.49
CA PRO A 25 -1.16 -40.76 -20.96
C PRO A 25 -0.88 -41.06 -19.50
N GLY A 26 0.39 -40.94 -19.13
CA GLY A 26 0.78 -40.75 -17.75
C GLY A 26 1.09 -42.04 -17.02
N CYS A 27 2.39 -42.27 -16.84
CA CYS A 27 2.92 -43.06 -15.76
C CYS A 27 2.24 -42.65 -14.44
N LEU A 28 1.65 -43.60 -13.72
CA LEU A 28 1.61 -43.53 -12.27
C LEU A 28 2.29 -44.82 -11.80
N ASN A 29 3.41 -44.64 -11.11
CA ASN A 29 4.22 -45.72 -10.57
C ASN A 29 3.37 -46.52 -9.56
N ASP A 30 3.56 -47.83 -9.48
CA ASP A 30 2.86 -48.74 -8.55
C ASP A 30 3.14 -48.42 -7.05
N ASP A 31 3.94 -47.37 -6.77
CA ASP A 31 4.29 -46.86 -5.44
C ASP A 31 3.35 -45.74 -4.93
N ASN A 32 2.25 -45.39 -5.62
CA ASN A 32 1.37 -44.27 -5.20
C ASN A 32 -0.13 -44.57 -5.21
N LEU A 33 -0.51 -45.79 -4.83
CA LEU A 33 -1.88 -46.09 -4.36
C LEU A 33 -1.81 -46.30 -2.84
N ILE A 34 -1.65 -45.20 -2.10
CA ILE A 34 -2.24 -45.15 -0.76
C ILE A 34 -3.77 -45.18 -1.01
N GLY A 35 -4.49 -46.05 -0.31
CA GLY A 35 -5.92 -46.25 -0.57
C GLY A 35 -6.74 -45.01 -0.19
N GLU A 36 -8.07 -45.13 -0.22
CA GLU A 36 -8.96 -44.21 0.51
C GLU A 36 -8.74 -44.39 2.04
N ASN A 37 -7.56 -44.02 2.55
CA ASN A 37 -7.29 -44.00 3.98
C ASN A 37 -6.92 -42.59 4.42
N CYS A 38 -7.64 -42.12 5.42
CA CYS A 38 -7.47 -40.83 6.08
C CYS A 38 -6.12 -40.64 6.81
N TYR A 39 -5.24 -41.63 6.86
CA TYR A 39 -4.01 -41.56 7.66
C TYR A 39 -2.85 -41.92 6.75
N ASP A 40 -2.50 -40.99 5.88
CA ASP A 40 -1.43 -41.14 4.91
C ASP A 40 -0.44 -39.97 4.88
N GLY A 41 -0.68 -38.94 5.69
CA GLY A 41 0.20 -37.80 5.89
C GLY A 41 0.19 -36.82 4.73
N VAL A 42 -0.79 -36.90 3.82
CA VAL A 42 -0.93 -35.97 2.70
C VAL A 42 -2.37 -35.48 2.57
N LEU A 43 -2.56 -34.18 2.27
CA LEU A 43 -3.91 -33.61 2.11
C LEU A 43 -4.59 -34.15 0.83
N ASN A 44 -5.46 -35.14 0.94
CA ASN A 44 -6.13 -35.77 -0.20
C ASN A 44 -7.59 -36.20 0.10
N ASN A 45 -8.25 -36.90 -0.83
CA ASN A 45 -9.54 -37.58 -0.62
C ASN A 45 -10.69 -36.78 0.04
N GLY A 46 -10.66 -35.44 -0.07
CA GLY A 46 -11.69 -34.55 0.48
C GLY A 46 -11.43 -34.10 1.92
N GLU A 47 -10.22 -34.27 2.43
CA GLU A 47 -9.74 -33.76 3.71
C GLU A 47 -9.77 -32.22 3.80
N GLU A 48 -9.99 -31.71 5.02
CA GLU A 48 -9.96 -30.28 5.33
C GLU A 48 -8.56 -29.84 5.82
N ARG A 49 -7.86 -30.71 6.56
CA ARG A 49 -6.42 -30.62 6.90
C ARG A 49 -5.81 -32.02 6.78
N ILE A 50 -4.48 -32.13 6.73
CA ILE A 50 -3.79 -33.41 6.54
C ILE A 50 -4.34 -34.44 7.54
N ASP A 51 -4.84 -35.56 7.03
CA ASP A 51 -5.39 -36.67 7.80
C ASP A 51 -6.65 -36.35 8.66
N CYS A 52 -7.41 -35.30 8.32
CA CYS A 52 -8.68 -34.98 8.99
C CYS A 52 -9.69 -34.17 8.14
N GLY A 53 -10.96 -34.20 8.55
CA GLY A 53 -12.06 -33.48 7.91
C GLY A 53 -12.56 -34.14 6.62
N GLY A 54 -13.79 -33.83 6.21
CA GLY A 54 -14.40 -34.44 5.02
C GLY A 54 -15.06 -35.82 5.23
N PRO A 55 -15.42 -36.52 4.15
CA PRO A 55 -16.37 -37.65 4.19
C PRO A 55 -15.79 -38.98 4.70
N ILE A 56 -14.46 -39.15 4.66
CA ILE A 56 -13.80 -40.41 5.03
C ILE A 56 -12.92 -40.29 6.29
N CYS A 57 -12.85 -39.10 6.88
CA CYS A 57 -12.00 -38.76 8.02
C CYS A 57 -12.83 -38.31 9.23
N PRO A 58 -12.30 -38.46 10.46
CA PRO A 58 -12.87 -37.77 11.61
C PRO A 58 -12.77 -36.24 11.42
N PRO A 59 -13.64 -35.45 12.08
CA PRO A 59 -13.50 -34.00 12.11
C PRO A 59 -12.10 -33.60 12.58
N CYS A 60 -11.57 -32.54 12.00
CA CYS A 60 -10.28 -32.00 12.45
C CYS A 60 -10.35 -31.54 13.90
N ASP A 61 -9.23 -31.70 14.60
CA ASP A 61 -9.06 -31.14 15.93
C ASP A 61 -9.07 -29.61 15.82
N PRO A 62 -10.01 -28.93 16.49
CA PRO A 62 -10.00 -27.48 16.52
C PRO A 62 -8.71 -26.93 17.17
N CYS A 63 -8.14 -27.63 18.14
CA CYS A 63 -6.94 -27.20 18.89
C CYS A 63 -5.61 -27.29 18.09
N GLU A 64 -5.67 -27.32 16.76
CA GLU A 64 -4.50 -27.35 15.88
C GLU A 64 -4.74 -26.55 14.59
N ASN A 65 -5.74 -25.66 14.60
CA ASN A 65 -6.24 -24.97 13.40
C ASN A 65 -5.55 -23.63 13.15
N GLY A 66 -4.72 -23.16 14.08
CA GLY A 66 -4.00 -21.90 14.00
C GLY A 66 -4.87 -20.68 14.28
N GLU A 67 -6.09 -20.88 14.78
CA GLU A 67 -7.06 -19.84 15.11
C GLU A 67 -7.34 -19.84 16.61
N TRP A 68 -7.92 -18.75 17.12
CA TRP A 68 -8.38 -18.68 18.50
C TRP A 68 -9.89 -18.95 18.58
N ASP A 69 -10.26 -20.10 19.14
CA ASP A 69 -11.63 -20.58 19.25
C ASP A 69 -12.26 -20.26 20.62
N GLN A 70 -12.79 -19.05 20.77
CA GLN A 70 -13.45 -18.61 22.01
C GLN A 70 -14.57 -19.56 22.49
N LEU A 71 -15.27 -20.24 21.57
CA LEU A 71 -16.35 -21.17 21.92
C LEU A 71 -15.88 -22.48 22.57
N LEU A 72 -14.61 -22.86 22.37
CA LEU A 72 -13.95 -24.01 23.03
C LEU A 72 -13.24 -23.60 24.31
N GLY A 73 -13.30 -22.31 24.66
CA GLY A 73 -12.66 -21.76 25.84
C GLY A 73 -11.14 -21.69 25.73
N GLU A 74 -10.61 -21.67 24.50
CA GLU A 74 -9.19 -21.42 24.28
C GLU A 74 -8.77 -20.09 24.93
N GLN A 75 -7.62 -20.13 25.59
CA GLN A 75 -7.00 -18.98 26.21
C GLN A 75 -6.14 -18.21 25.21
N TRP A 76 -5.49 -18.94 24.29
CA TRP A 76 -4.68 -18.41 23.21
C TRP A 76 -4.79 -19.34 22.00
N VAL A 77 -4.13 -19.02 20.87
CA VAL A 77 -4.23 -19.82 19.63
C VAL A 77 -3.97 -21.29 19.92
N ASP A 78 -4.95 -22.16 19.62
CA ASP A 78 -4.88 -23.62 19.76
C ASP A 78 -4.62 -24.17 21.19
N CYS A 79 -4.79 -23.37 22.25
CA CYS A 79 -4.52 -23.81 23.62
C CYS A 79 -5.47 -23.23 24.68
N GLY A 80 -5.64 -23.96 25.79
CA GLY A 80 -6.56 -23.63 26.89
C GLY A 80 -7.98 -24.19 26.70
N GLY A 81 -8.79 -24.11 27.76
CA GLY A 81 -10.16 -24.60 27.73
C GLY A 81 -10.25 -26.12 27.55
N ASP A 82 -10.93 -26.55 26.48
CA ASP A 82 -11.01 -27.96 26.08
C ASP A 82 -9.72 -28.47 25.39
N CYS A 83 -8.77 -27.58 25.07
CA CYS A 83 -7.47 -27.89 24.49
C CYS A 83 -6.39 -28.13 25.57
N ALA A 84 -5.16 -28.46 25.14
CA ALA A 84 -4.03 -28.58 26.04
C ALA A 84 -3.73 -27.24 26.74
N PRO A 85 -3.22 -27.22 27.98
CA PRO A 85 -2.82 -25.97 28.63
C PRO A 85 -1.77 -25.22 27.80
N CYS A 86 -1.89 -23.90 27.70
CA CYS A 86 -0.93 -23.07 27.00
C CYS A 86 0.47 -23.17 27.62
N ASP A 87 1.48 -23.12 26.76
CA ASP A 87 2.87 -22.96 27.21
C ASP A 87 3.02 -21.55 27.79
N PRO A 88 3.66 -21.37 28.97
CA PRO A 88 3.90 -20.04 29.52
C PRO A 88 4.65 -19.07 28.58
N SER A 89 5.37 -19.57 27.59
CA SER A 89 6.04 -18.74 26.58
C SER A 89 5.15 -18.35 25.39
N PHE A 90 3.91 -18.84 25.33
CA PHE A 90 2.93 -18.54 24.30
C PHE A 90 1.50 -18.75 24.83
N ASN A 91 1.08 -17.89 25.75
CA ASN A 91 -0.23 -17.95 26.39
C ASN A 91 -1.00 -16.62 26.35
N GLY A 92 -0.47 -15.59 25.69
CA GLY A 92 -1.09 -14.27 25.59
C GLY A 92 -1.06 -13.47 26.90
N GLU A 93 -0.25 -13.88 27.87
CA GLU A 93 -0.05 -13.20 29.14
C GLU A 93 1.42 -12.78 29.31
N ILE A 94 1.68 -11.83 30.20
CA ILE A 94 3.06 -11.46 30.55
C ILE A 94 3.54 -12.31 31.73
N ASP A 95 4.46 -13.22 31.45
CA ASP A 95 4.96 -14.21 32.41
C ASP A 95 6.31 -13.83 33.05
N PRO A 96 6.68 -14.42 34.20
CA PRO A 96 7.96 -14.13 34.85
C PRO A 96 9.16 -14.52 33.99
N GLY A 97 9.87 -13.51 33.48
CA GLY A 97 11.07 -13.70 32.63
C GLY A 97 10.90 -13.16 31.22
N GLU A 98 9.68 -12.76 30.87
CA GLU A 98 9.36 -12.04 29.64
C GLU A 98 9.68 -10.55 29.73
N LEU A 99 9.95 -9.95 28.57
CA LEU A 99 10.11 -8.51 28.41
C LEU A 99 8.79 -7.84 28.01
N GLY A 100 7.96 -8.55 27.25
CA GLY A 100 6.59 -8.23 26.84
C GLY A 100 5.83 -9.55 26.63
N ILE A 101 4.53 -9.49 26.36
CA ILE A 101 3.65 -10.68 26.25
C ILE A 101 4.26 -11.69 25.28
N ASP A 102 4.58 -12.90 25.75
CA ASP A 102 5.17 -14.00 24.97
C ASP A 102 6.51 -13.68 24.27
N CYS A 103 7.28 -12.69 24.74
CA CYS A 103 8.51 -12.26 24.09
C CYS A 103 9.68 -11.96 25.04
N GLY A 104 10.91 -12.08 24.51
CA GLY A 104 12.13 -11.67 25.21
C GLY A 104 12.61 -12.60 26.34
N CYS A 105 11.96 -13.76 26.53
CA CYS A 105 12.40 -14.85 27.39
C CYS A 105 13.31 -15.89 26.70
N ASP A 106 13.91 -16.78 27.49
CA ASP A 106 14.71 -17.92 26.98
C ASP A 106 13.79 -18.96 26.33
N GLY A 107 13.74 -18.99 25.00
CA GLY A 107 12.84 -19.84 24.21
C GLY A 107 11.75 -19.09 23.44
N CYS A 108 11.65 -17.78 23.64
CA CYS A 108 10.62 -16.92 23.07
C CYS A 108 11.20 -16.07 21.93
N PRO A 109 10.37 -15.61 20.98
CA PRO A 109 10.79 -14.67 19.96
C PRO A 109 11.22 -13.31 20.57
N ALA A 110 11.94 -12.52 19.79
CA ALA A 110 12.20 -11.13 20.15
C ALA A 110 10.93 -10.30 19.93
N CYS A 111 10.66 -9.33 20.80
CA CYS A 111 9.40 -8.57 20.80
C CYS A 111 9.14 -7.84 19.47
N ILE A 112 10.18 -7.39 18.77
CA ILE A 112 10.06 -6.75 17.45
C ILE A 112 9.59 -7.68 16.32
N GLU A 113 9.79 -8.99 16.46
CA GLU A 113 9.37 -9.96 15.44
C GLU A 113 7.86 -10.23 15.49
N LEU A 114 7.18 -9.71 16.52
CA LEU A 114 5.76 -9.95 16.73
C LEU A 114 4.85 -8.84 16.18
N CYS A 115 5.39 -7.66 15.83
CA CYS A 115 4.67 -6.48 15.33
C CYS A 115 3.89 -6.64 14.01
N GLY A 116 3.66 -7.86 13.53
CA GLY A 116 2.96 -8.17 12.28
C GLY A 116 2.51 -9.61 12.21
N ASP A 117 2.32 -10.26 13.36
CA ASP A 117 1.87 -11.65 13.47
C ASP A 117 0.34 -11.76 13.60
N GLY A 118 -0.36 -10.62 13.74
CA GLY A 118 -1.82 -10.54 13.84
C GLY A 118 -2.34 -10.76 15.25
N LEU A 119 -1.48 -10.82 16.27
CA LEU A 119 -1.82 -11.08 17.66
C LEU A 119 -1.45 -9.86 18.54
N PRO A 120 -2.24 -9.55 19.59
CA PRO A 120 -1.92 -8.47 20.51
C PRO A 120 -0.87 -8.92 21.55
N ASN A 121 0.37 -9.11 21.13
CA ASN A 121 1.46 -9.64 21.97
C ASN A 121 2.70 -8.72 21.94
N GLY A 122 3.82 -9.18 22.48
CA GLY A 122 5.02 -8.37 22.58
C GLY A 122 4.84 -7.15 23.51
N ASN A 123 5.25 -5.97 23.02
CA ASN A 123 5.10 -4.70 23.73
C ASN A 123 3.99 -3.82 23.16
N GLU A 124 3.09 -4.40 22.39
CA GLU A 124 2.05 -3.70 21.65
C GLU A 124 1.01 -3.02 22.56
N GLU A 125 0.45 -1.90 22.08
CA GLU A 125 -0.70 -1.22 22.70
C GLU A 125 -2.03 -1.58 21.99
N GLY A 126 -1.95 -2.14 20.77
CA GLY A 126 -3.03 -2.72 19.98
C GLY A 126 -2.45 -3.75 18.99
N VAL A 127 -3.28 -4.55 18.33
CA VAL A 127 -2.80 -5.64 17.44
C VAL A 127 -1.80 -5.11 16.40
N ASP A 128 -0.58 -5.65 16.42
CA ASP A 128 0.53 -5.29 15.53
C ASP A 128 0.97 -3.80 15.62
N CYS A 129 0.66 -3.10 16.72
CA CYS A 129 0.98 -1.68 16.86
C CYS A 129 1.26 -1.22 18.29
N GLY A 130 1.95 -0.09 18.42
CA GLY A 130 2.27 0.55 19.69
C GLY A 130 3.50 -0.03 20.38
N GLY A 131 3.83 0.53 21.54
CA GLY A 131 5.04 0.16 22.27
C GLY A 131 6.34 0.71 21.66
N PRO A 132 7.50 0.32 22.20
CA PRO A 132 8.82 0.78 21.75
C PRO A 132 9.32 0.07 20.48
N ASP A 133 8.75 -1.08 20.13
CA ASP A 133 9.26 -1.97 19.09
C ASP A 133 8.42 -1.95 17.80
N CYS A 134 7.14 -1.54 17.87
CA CYS A 134 6.22 -1.48 16.71
C CYS A 134 5.88 -0.04 16.30
N GLU A 135 5.28 0.13 15.12
CA GLU A 135 4.78 1.46 14.70
C GLU A 135 3.64 1.92 15.62
N ALA A 136 3.50 3.24 15.82
CA ALA A 136 2.47 3.78 16.69
C ALA A 136 1.07 3.33 16.25
N CYS A 137 0.22 2.95 17.21
CA CYS A 137 -1.16 2.61 16.89
C CYS A 137 -1.89 3.79 16.24
N PRO A 138 -2.72 3.54 15.21
CA PRO A 138 -3.54 4.58 14.62
C PRO A 138 -4.49 5.16 15.67
N THR A 139 -4.71 6.48 15.65
CA THR A 139 -5.58 7.13 16.62
C THR A 139 -6.54 8.08 15.93
N CYS A 140 -7.80 8.07 16.36
CA CYS A 140 -8.84 8.93 15.79
C CYS A 140 -8.77 10.40 16.28
N THR A 141 -7.60 10.87 16.70
CA THR A 141 -7.40 12.21 17.29
C THR A 141 -5.96 12.74 17.16
N ASP A 142 -5.12 12.18 16.28
CA ASP A 142 -3.72 12.58 16.11
C ASP A 142 -3.49 13.53 14.92
N ASP A 143 -4.56 14.03 14.30
CA ASP A 143 -4.55 14.94 13.16
C ASP A 143 -3.78 14.40 11.93
N ILE A 144 -3.56 13.08 11.84
CA ILE A 144 -2.99 12.42 10.68
C ILE A 144 -3.95 11.35 10.14
N MET A 145 -3.86 11.03 8.84
CA MET A 145 -4.68 9.96 8.26
C MET A 145 -3.89 8.66 8.34
N ASN A 146 -4.26 7.76 9.26
CA ASN A 146 -3.55 6.50 9.47
C ASN A 146 -4.51 5.31 9.72
N GLY A 147 -3.97 4.09 9.78
CA GLY A 147 -4.77 2.89 10.03
C GLY A 147 -5.90 2.65 9.01
N ASN A 148 -7.11 2.38 9.52
CA ASN A 148 -8.31 2.13 8.71
C ASN A 148 -9.18 3.39 8.51
N GLU A 149 -8.66 4.56 8.83
CA GLU A 149 -9.36 5.82 8.66
C GLU A 149 -9.66 6.12 7.19
N ILE A 150 -10.81 6.74 6.92
CA ILE A 150 -11.21 7.17 5.58
C ILE A 150 -11.20 8.69 5.42
N GLY A 151 -10.86 9.41 6.49
CA GLY A 151 -10.49 10.83 6.54
C GLY A 151 -9.63 11.05 7.80
N ILE A 152 -8.96 12.21 7.95
CA ILE A 152 -8.11 12.48 9.12
C ILE A 152 -8.92 12.26 10.40
N ASP A 153 -8.44 11.38 11.29
CA ASP A 153 -9.05 11.09 12.58
C ASP A 153 -10.50 10.53 12.52
N CYS A 154 -10.94 10.03 11.37
CA CYS A 154 -12.33 9.63 11.19
C CYS A 154 -12.58 8.47 10.22
N GLY A 155 -13.66 7.76 10.51
CA GLY A 155 -14.14 6.61 9.75
C GLY A 155 -13.26 5.36 9.85
N GLY A 156 -13.61 4.31 9.13
CA GLY A 156 -13.12 2.96 9.45
C GLY A 156 -13.90 2.30 10.60
N PRO A 157 -13.52 1.07 11.01
CA PRO A 157 -14.19 0.34 12.09
C PRO A 157 -13.92 0.94 13.48
N ASP A 158 -12.76 1.60 13.66
CA ASP A 158 -12.26 2.03 14.98
C ASP A 158 -12.51 3.52 15.28
N CYS A 159 -12.88 4.33 14.27
CA CYS A 159 -13.14 5.76 14.44
C CYS A 159 -14.60 6.16 14.14
N ALA A 160 -15.01 7.30 14.70
CA ALA A 160 -16.33 7.86 14.43
C ALA A 160 -16.48 8.17 12.94
N ALA A 161 -17.66 7.91 12.35
CA ALA A 161 -17.90 8.21 10.95
C ALA A 161 -17.53 9.66 10.61
N CYS A 162 -16.82 9.85 9.51
CA CYS A 162 -16.45 11.19 9.06
C CYS A 162 -17.70 12.06 8.91
N PRO A 163 -17.70 13.29 9.46
CA PRO A 163 -18.81 14.21 9.26
C PRO A 163 -18.92 14.57 7.77
N THR A 164 -19.91 14.02 7.07
CA THR A 164 -20.21 14.37 5.67
C THR A 164 -20.74 15.82 5.60
N THR A 165 -20.31 16.69 4.68
CA THR A 165 -20.28 16.48 3.22
C THR A 165 -18.92 16.69 2.52
N GLY A 166 -17.82 16.94 3.22
CA GLY A 166 -16.57 17.33 2.56
C GLY A 166 -16.73 18.71 1.89
N ASP A 167 -16.15 19.78 2.43
CA ASP A 167 -16.16 21.05 1.70
C ASP A 167 -14.94 21.12 0.80
N CYS A 168 -15.14 20.73 -0.46
CA CYS A 168 -14.12 20.68 -1.52
C CYS A 168 -13.48 22.03 -1.89
N THR A 169 -13.57 23.05 -1.04
CA THR A 169 -13.02 24.39 -1.25
C THR A 169 -12.48 25.04 0.02
N ASN A 170 -12.44 24.33 1.15
CA ASN A 170 -12.08 24.93 2.43
C ASN A 170 -10.58 24.84 2.75
N GLY A 171 -9.81 24.11 1.93
CA GLY A 171 -8.37 23.96 2.08
C GLY A 171 -7.97 22.99 3.20
N LEU A 172 -8.90 22.16 3.67
CA LEU A 172 -8.70 21.10 4.64
C LEU A 172 -9.00 19.76 3.96
N GLN A 173 -8.40 18.67 4.45
CA GLN A 173 -8.80 17.33 4.03
C GLN A 173 -9.93 16.87 4.96
N ASP A 174 -11.17 16.88 4.49
CA ASP A 174 -12.33 16.49 5.29
C ASP A 174 -13.36 15.63 4.54
N GLY A 175 -14.32 15.06 5.27
CA GLY A 175 -15.31 14.15 4.69
C GLY A 175 -14.68 12.87 4.13
N ASP A 176 -14.96 12.55 2.86
CA ASP A 176 -14.43 11.38 2.16
C ASP A 176 -13.43 11.74 1.04
N GLU A 177 -12.83 12.92 1.15
CA GLU A 177 -11.81 13.42 0.23
C GLU A 177 -10.58 12.51 0.15
N LEU A 178 -10.09 12.27 -1.08
CA LEU A 178 -8.86 11.51 -1.29
C LEU A 178 -7.62 12.35 -0.94
N TYR A 179 -7.65 13.65 -1.23
CA TYR A 179 -6.70 14.66 -0.78
C TYR A 179 -7.44 15.98 -0.54
N ILE A 180 -6.76 17.00 0.01
CA ILE A 180 -7.34 18.32 0.29
C ILE A 180 -8.22 18.82 -0.88
N ASP A 181 -9.50 19.02 -0.59
CA ASP A 181 -10.51 19.57 -1.50
C ASP A 181 -10.79 18.73 -2.77
N CYS A 182 -10.38 17.46 -2.85
CA CYS A 182 -10.56 16.63 -4.04
C CYS A 182 -10.70 15.12 -3.78
N GLY A 183 -11.27 14.41 -4.75
CA GLY A 183 -11.48 12.96 -4.69
C GLY A 183 -12.72 12.56 -3.89
N GLY A 184 -12.77 11.31 -3.43
CA GLY A 184 -13.95 10.80 -2.75
C GLY A 184 -15.18 10.64 -3.65
N SER A 185 -16.34 10.47 -3.01
CA SER A 185 -17.64 10.40 -3.67
C SER A 185 -18.25 11.79 -3.91
N SER A 186 -17.79 12.80 -3.17
CA SER A 186 -18.40 14.13 -3.13
C SER A 186 -17.61 15.21 -3.87
N CYS A 187 -16.29 15.07 -4.02
CA CYS A 187 -15.42 16.09 -4.62
C CYS A 187 -14.97 15.73 -6.06
N PRO A 188 -14.57 16.73 -6.87
CA PRO A 188 -14.00 16.48 -8.18
C PRO A 188 -12.73 15.60 -8.09
N PRO A 189 -12.42 14.77 -9.10
CA PRO A 189 -11.21 13.96 -9.09
C PRO A 189 -9.97 14.81 -8.85
N CYS A 190 -9.04 14.28 -8.06
CA CYS A 190 -7.76 14.93 -7.80
C CYS A 190 -6.95 15.04 -9.09
N VAL A 191 -6.98 16.23 -9.67
CA VAL A 191 -6.15 16.62 -10.81
C VAL A 191 -5.05 17.51 -10.30
N GLY A 192 -3.81 17.24 -10.72
CA GLY A 192 -2.70 18.13 -10.39
C GLY A 192 -2.97 19.53 -10.92
N GLN A 193 -2.78 20.54 -10.08
CA GLN A 193 -2.86 21.94 -10.44
C GLN A 193 -1.64 22.69 -9.93
N ILE A 194 -1.12 23.59 -10.77
CA ILE A 194 -0.07 24.53 -10.41
C ILE A 194 -0.33 25.85 -11.11
N THR A 195 -0.27 26.94 -10.36
CA THR A 195 -0.53 28.30 -10.83
C THR A 195 0.58 29.22 -10.35
N TRP A 196 0.96 30.21 -11.15
CA TRP A 196 1.95 31.21 -10.74
C TRP A 196 1.76 32.52 -11.49
N LYS A 197 2.29 33.62 -10.93
CA LYS A 197 2.45 34.88 -11.66
C LYS A 197 3.91 35.17 -11.94
N ALA A 198 4.25 35.48 -13.18
CA ALA A 198 5.57 36.01 -13.54
C ALA A 198 5.43 37.46 -14.03
N ASN A 199 6.10 38.39 -13.35
CA ASN A 199 5.99 39.85 -13.60
C ASN A 199 4.53 40.35 -13.67
N GLY A 200 3.65 39.77 -12.85
CA GLY A 200 2.23 40.12 -12.76
C GLY A 200 1.31 39.42 -13.78
N GLN A 201 1.85 38.70 -14.77
CA GLN A 201 1.05 37.87 -15.68
C GLN A 201 0.79 36.52 -15.04
N THR A 202 -0.45 36.03 -15.11
CA THR A 202 -0.86 34.75 -14.50
C THR A 202 -0.70 33.62 -15.51
N PHE A 203 -0.13 32.50 -15.05
CA PHE A 203 0.02 31.27 -15.79
C PHE A 203 -0.62 30.13 -15.02
N LEU A 204 -1.28 29.25 -15.76
CA LEU A 204 -1.85 28.00 -15.27
C LEU A 204 -1.05 26.86 -15.88
N GLY A 205 -0.74 25.82 -15.09
CA GLY A 205 -0.15 24.56 -15.55
C GLY A 205 -1.17 23.68 -16.29
N ASP A 206 -1.88 24.26 -17.26
CA ASP A 206 -3.01 23.66 -17.98
C ASP A 206 -2.59 22.64 -19.06
N VAL A 207 -1.31 22.57 -19.41
CA VAL A 207 -0.75 21.49 -20.26
C VAL A 207 -0.25 20.34 -19.40
N SER A 208 0.45 20.64 -18.31
CA SER A 208 0.85 19.63 -17.33
C SER A 208 1.11 20.25 -15.97
N ALA A 209 0.80 19.49 -14.93
CA ALA A 209 1.00 19.81 -13.53
C ALA A 209 1.33 18.50 -12.81
N THR A 210 2.61 18.26 -12.50
CA THR A 210 3.08 16.97 -11.99
C THR A 210 3.98 17.16 -10.78
N ALA A 211 3.88 16.24 -9.82
CA ALA A 211 4.89 16.01 -8.80
C ALA A 211 5.43 14.59 -8.96
N THR A 212 6.74 14.40 -8.90
CA THR A 212 7.36 13.07 -8.92
C THR A 212 8.36 12.92 -7.79
N LEU A 213 8.44 11.72 -7.22
CA LEU A 213 9.44 11.39 -6.20
C LEU A 213 10.61 10.64 -6.84
N ASP A 214 11.80 11.23 -6.87
CA ASP A 214 13.02 10.57 -7.35
C ASP A 214 14.00 10.37 -6.19
N ALA A 215 14.17 9.10 -5.78
CA ALA A 215 14.97 8.63 -4.64
C ALA A 215 14.64 9.28 -3.27
N ALA A 216 14.85 10.59 -3.14
CA ALA A 216 14.55 11.42 -1.97
C ALA A 216 14.06 12.84 -2.34
N ASN A 217 14.07 13.24 -3.63
CA ASN A 217 13.71 14.58 -4.05
C ASN A 217 12.28 14.61 -4.60
N ILE A 218 11.55 15.67 -4.28
CA ILE A 218 10.27 15.96 -4.93
C ILE A 218 10.49 16.96 -6.06
N ILE A 219 10.12 16.55 -7.27
CA ILE A 219 10.20 17.39 -8.46
C ILE A 219 8.81 17.88 -8.82
N LEU A 220 8.60 19.19 -8.79
CA LEU A 220 7.35 19.84 -9.19
C LEU A 220 7.52 20.44 -10.58
N THR A 221 6.61 20.15 -11.50
CA THR A 221 6.66 20.71 -12.86
C THR A 221 5.31 21.23 -13.29
N GLY A 222 5.30 22.47 -13.80
CA GLY A 222 4.13 23.11 -14.41
C GLY A 222 4.43 23.59 -15.82
N VAL A 223 3.55 23.27 -16.77
CA VAL A 223 3.63 23.73 -18.16
C VAL A 223 2.31 24.39 -18.54
N SER A 224 2.41 25.63 -19.02
CA SER A 224 1.27 26.40 -19.50
C SER A 224 1.08 26.26 -21.02
N SER A 225 -0.15 26.41 -21.48
CA SER A 225 -0.56 26.45 -22.89
C SER A 225 0.10 27.59 -23.67
N THR A 226 0.60 28.63 -22.98
CA THR A 226 1.41 29.68 -23.59
C THR A 226 2.88 29.30 -23.79
N GLY A 227 3.29 28.10 -23.37
CA GLY A 227 4.68 27.62 -23.40
C GLY A 227 5.55 28.10 -22.23
N ALA A 228 4.97 28.75 -21.21
CA ALA A 228 5.68 29.07 -19.98
C ALA A 228 5.87 27.80 -19.13
N THR A 229 7.00 27.67 -18.45
CA THR A 229 7.25 26.55 -17.54
C THR A 229 7.73 27.01 -16.18
N ILE A 230 7.36 26.29 -15.13
CA ILE A 230 7.89 26.42 -13.78
C ILE A 230 8.35 25.03 -13.32
N ASN A 231 9.52 24.96 -12.68
CA ASN A 231 10.08 23.72 -12.18
C ASN A 231 10.74 23.93 -10.83
N PHE A 232 10.50 23.01 -9.90
CA PHE A 232 11.20 22.94 -8.63
C PHE A 232 11.77 21.54 -8.45
N GLU A 233 13.04 21.47 -8.08
CA GLU A 233 13.66 20.27 -7.52
C GLU A 233 13.83 20.55 -6.03
N LEU A 234 13.10 19.83 -5.19
CA LEU A 234 13.12 19.96 -3.73
C LEU A 234 13.89 18.78 -3.17
N GLU A 235 15.03 19.06 -2.54
CA GLU A 235 15.79 18.04 -1.82
C GLU A 235 15.10 17.73 -0.48
N ASP A 236 15.15 16.47 -0.05
CA ASP A 236 14.68 16.08 1.28
C ASP A 236 15.37 16.95 2.35
N PRO A 237 14.62 17.65 3.22
CA PRO A 237 15.18 18.45 4.31
C PRO A 237 15.90 17.62 5.39
N GLY A 238 15.99 16.30 5.24
CA GLY A 238 16.65 15.35 6.15
C GLY A 238 15.70 14.77 7.20
N THR A 239 14.48 15.31 7.29
CA THR A 239 13.38 14.81 8.13
C THR A 239 12.25 14.21 7.30
N GLY A 240 12.41 14.11 5.98
CA GLY A 240 11.32 13.85 5.05
C GLY A 240 10.43 15.08 4.84
N PHE A 241 9.55 14.98 3.85
CA PHE A 241 8.49 15.96 3.61
C PHE A 241 7.28 15.62 4.48
N THR A 242 6.99 16.44 5.50
CA THR A 242 5.81 16.26 6.34
C THR A 242 4.81 17.41 6.18
N THR A 243 3.60 17.26 6.71
CA THR A 243 2.59 18.32 6.73
C THR A 243 3.00 19.46 7.65
N GLY A 244 2.77 20.72 7.23
CA GLY A 244 3.10 21.90 8.02
C GLY A 244 4.61 22.21 8.13
N MET A 245 5.39 21.74 7.15
CA MET A 245 6.84 21.96 7.13
C MET A 245 7.21 23.44 7.01
N PRO A 246 8.31 23.87 7.66
CA PRO A 246 8.75 25.26 7.58
C PRO A 246 9.18 25.63 6.15
N VAL A 247 9.03 26.91 5.83
CA VAL A 247 9.38 27.50 4.52
C VAL A 247 10.77 27.07 4.04
N ILE A 248 10.80 26.34 2.92
CA ILE A 248 12.02 25.91 2.24
C ILE A 248 12.55 27.10 1.44
N THR A 249 13.75 27.57 1.79
CA THR A 249 14.44 28.63 1.05
C THR A 249 15.31 28.03 -0.05
N ILE A 250 14.97 28.34 -1.29
CA ILE A 250 15.62 27.86 -2.51
C ILE A 250 16.66 28.90 -2.96
N ASN A 251 17.93 28.63 -2.72
CA ASN A 251 19.04 29.34 -3.35
C ASN A 251 20.30 28.47 -3.36
N SER A 252 21.21 28.76 -4.29
CA SER A 252 22.44 27.99 -4.49
C SER A 252 23.46 28.06 -3.34
N THR A 253 23.24 28.94 -2.36
CA THR A 253 24.16 29.20 -1.25
C THR A 253 23.74 28.49 0.04
N THR A 254 22.44 28.35 0.29
CA THR A 254 21.88 27.76 1.51
C THR A 254 21.20 26.42 1.30
N ALA A 255 20.82 26.06 0.06
CA ALA A 255 20.18 24.79 -0.27
C ALA A 255 20.60 24.33 -1.69
N PRO A 256 21.84 23.86 -1.88
CA PRO A 256 22.41 23.61 -3.21
C PRO A 256 21.75 22.47 -4.00
N GLY A 257 21.11 21.51 -3.34
CA GLY A 257 20.33 20.46 -4.02
C GLY A 257 18.89 20.88 -4.34
N THR A 258 18.46 22.07 -3.91
CA THR A 258 17.12 22.60 -4.22
C THR A 258 17.20 23.70 -5.27
N VAL A 259 16.49 23.53 -6.39
CA VAL A 259 16.54 24.46 -7.53
C VAL A 259 15.14 24.88 -7.95
N GLY A 260 14.92 26.19 -8.10
CA GLY A 260 13.70 26.77 -8.66
C GLY A 260 14.01 27.40 -10.01
N ALA A 261 13.24 27.06 -11.03
CA ALA A 261 13.43 27.53 -12.40
C ALA A 261 12.12 27.96 -13.05
N TYR A 262 12.18 29.01 -13.86
CA TYR A 262 11.08 29.51 -14.67
C TYR A 262 11.57 29.76 -16.10
N THR A 263 10.77 29.39 -17.09
CA THR A 263 10.98 29.79 -18.49
C THR A 263 9.77 30.56 -19.00
N SER A 264 10.02 31.73 -19.61
CA SER A 264 8.96 32.57 -20.16
C SER A 264 8.33 31.98 -21.43
N PRO A 265 7.12 32.42 -21.81
CA PRO A 265 6.58 32.16 -23.14
C PRO A 265 7.55 32.57 -24.26
N PRO A 266 7.42 31.99 -25.47
CA PRO A 266 8.23 32.37 -26.63
C PRO A 266 8.21 33.88 -26.93
N PRO A 267 9.37 34.52 -27.19
CA PRO A 267 10.72 33.95 -27.19
C PRO A 267 11.17 33.61 -25.76
N ALA A 268 11.51 32.34 -25.56
CA ALA A 268 11.73 31.77 -24.23
C ALA A 268 13.00 32.34 -23.60
N LEU A 269 12.87 32.85 -22.37
CA LEU A 269 13.96 33.27 -21.51
C LEU A 269 13.92 32.43 -20.24
N SER A 270 15.07 31.89 -19.84
CA SER A 270 15.19 31.02 -18.68
C SER A 270 15.79 31.75 -17.48
N TYR A 271 15.20 31.50 -16.31
CA TYR A 271 15.56 32.04 -15.02
C TYR A 271 15.69 30.89 -14.04
N SER A 272 16.71 30.90 -13.19
CA SER A 272 16.93 29.86 -12.20
C SER A 272 17.64 30.41 -10.97
N THR A 273 17.31 29.88 -9.79
CA THR A 273 18.05 30.13 -8.55
C THR A 273 19.50 29.61 -8.61
N ALA A 274 19.82 28.70 -9.53
CA ALA A 274 21.18 28.23 -9.77
C ALA A 274 22.08 29.31 -10.40
N ASN A 275 21.50 30.28 -11.11
CA ASN A 275 22.22 31.45 -11.64
C ASN A 275 22.31 32.60 -10.63
N GLY A 276 21.70 32.44 -9.44
CA GLY A 276 21.55 33.49 -8.43
C GLY A 276 20.09 33.81 -8.12
N GLY A 277 19.88 34.68 -7.13
CA GLY A 277 18.55 35.02 -6.61
C GLY A 277 18.05 34.02 -5.58
N ASN A 278 16.76 34.08 -5.29
CA ASN A 278 16.12 33.20 -4.31
C ASN A 278 14.69 32.88 -4.70
N MET A 279 14.21 31.74 -4.24
CA MET A 279 12.79 31.43 -4.18
C MET A 279 12.48 30.82 -2.82
N THR A 280 11.21 30.78 -2.46
CA THR A 280 10.71 30.09 -1.28
C THR A 280 9.56 29.20 -1.69
N VAL A 281 9.54 27.99 -1.15
CA VAL A 281 8.41 27.07 -1.23
C VAL A 281 7.95 26.78 0.18
N ASP A 282 6.67 26.98 0.43
CA ASP A 282 6.01 26.66 1.69
C ASP A 282 5.11 25.45 1.45
N ILE A 283 5.36 24.37 2.16
CA ILE A 283 4.64 23.11 2.00
C ILE A 283 3.56 23.08 3.07
N ASN A 284 2.31 23.23 2.63
CA ASN A 284 1.17 23.20 3.53
C ASN A 284 0.86 21.75 3.92
N TYR A 285 0.98 20.83 2.96
CA TYR A 285 0.68 19.41 3.13
C TYR A 285 1.61 18.56 2.28
N ALA A 286 2.09 17.46 2.83
CA ALA A 286 2.84 16.45 2.10
C ALA A 286 2.56 15.07 2.68
N SER A 287 2.10 14.16 1.81
CA SER A 287 2.13 12.72 2.04
C SER A 287 3.14 12.13 1.06
N PRO A 288 4.42 11.96 1.46
CA PRO A 288 5.47 11.50 0.57
C PRO A 288 5.38 9.99 0.35
N GLY A 289 5.05 9.58 -0.87
CA GLY A 289 4.95 8.16 -1.26
C GLY A 289 4.47 8.04 -2.71
N GLY A 290 4.67 6.87 -3.32
CA GLY A 290 4.08 6.61 -4.65
C GLY A 290 2.56 6.61 -4.55
N GLY A 291 1.89 7.52 -5.26
CA GLY A 291 0.46 7.79 -5.06
C GLY A 291 0.15 8.74 -3.90
N GLY A 292 1.15 9.46 -3.39
CA GLY A 292 1.01 10.52 -2.39
C GLY A 292 0.49 11.83 -2.97
N PHE A 293 0.53 12.89 -2.17
CA PHE A 293 0.08 14.23 -2.60
C PHE A 293 0.87 15.32 -1.90
N ILE A 294 1.09 16.42 -2.61
CA ILE A 294 1.79 17.58 -2.08
C ILE A 294 1.08 18.87 -2.47
N SER A 295 0.90 19.76 -1.50
CA SER A 295 0.33 21.09 -1.74
C SER A 295 1.10 22.17 -1.01
N GLY A 296 1.07 23.38 -1.57
CA GLY A 296 1.82 24.48 -1.02
C GLY A 296 1.76 25.74 -1.87
N VAL A 297 2.56 26.72 -1.46
CA VAL A 297 2.71 27.99 -2.14
C VAL A 297 4.16 28.31 -2.40
N PHE A 298 4.43 29.15 -3.39
CA PHE A 298 5.79 29.58 -3.70
C PHE A 298 5.87 31.00 -4.23
N SER A 299 7.02 31.61 -4.03
CA SER A 299 7.32 32.94 -4.57
C SER A 299 8.83 33.18 -4.63
N GLY A 300 9.25 34.22 -5.34
CA GLY A 300 10.63 34.68 -5.30
C GLY A 300 11.11 35.33 -6.58
N ASN A 301 12.43 35.41 -6.70
CA ASN A 301 13.14 36.17 -7.71
C ASN A 301 14.30 35.36 -8.31
N PRO A 302 14.04 34.33 -9.14
CA PRO A 302 15.10 33.63 -9.87
C PRO A 302 15.73 34.53 -10.92
N GLN A 303 16.96 34.20 -11.34
CA GLN A 303 17.79 35.05 -12.22
C GLN A 303 18.20 34.33 -13.49
N ASN A 304 18.34 35.07 -14.59
CA ASN A 304 18.98 34.56 -15.79
C ASN A 304 20.52 34.68 -15.68
N VAL A 305 21.24 34.18 -16.69
CA VAL A 305 22.72 34.20 -16.75
C VAL A 305 23.33 35.61 -16.79
N ASP A 306 22.54 36.61 -17.17
CA ASP A 306 22.95 38.02 -17.22
C ASP A 306 22.67 38.76 -15.89
N GLY A 307 22.14 38.06 -14.87
CA GLY A 307 21.78 38.63 -13.57
C GLY A 307 20.45 39.39 -13.54
N VAL A 308 19.64 39.30 -14.60
CA VAL A 308 18.30 39.89 -14.64
C VAL A 308 17.32 38.98 -13.91
N GLN A 309 16.57 39.55 -12.97
CA GLN A 309 15.58 38.82 -12.19
C GLN A 309 14.21 38.84 -12.86
N VAL A 310 13.42 37.79 -12.61
CA VAL A 310 11.97 37.78 -12.84
C VAL A 310 11.27 37.65 -11.49
N THR A 311 10.17 38.36 -11.27
CA THR A 311 9.39 38.18 -10.03
C THR A 311 8.34 37.10 -10.24
N ILE A 312 8.47 36.01 -9.49
CA ILE A 312 7.45 34.97 -9.34
C ILE A 312 6.66 35.25 -8.06
N SER A 313 5.33 35.35 -8.18
CA SER A 313 4.45 35.61 -7.03
C SER A 313 3.14 34.85 -7.15
N GLN A 314 2.44 34.72 -6.01
CA GLN A 314 1.16 34.00 -5.94
C GLN A 314 1.24 32.61 -6.59
N GLY A 315 2.37 31.92 -6.39
CA GLY A 315 2.54 30.55 -6.79
C GLY A 315 1.76 29.64 -5.85
N SER A 316 0.99 28.71 -6.39
CA SER A 316 0.32 27.66 -5.61
C SER A 316 0.34 26.36 -6.39
N PHE A 317 0.38 25.24 -5.67
CA PHE A 317 0.32 23.91 -6.26
C PHE A 317 -0.44 22.95 -5.35
N ALA A 318 -1.07 21.97 -5.97
CA ALA A 318 -1.74 20.84 -5.35
C ALA A 318 -1.60 19.67 -6.34
N LEU A 319 -0.67 18.77 -6.08
CA LEU A 319 -0.15 17.83 -7.07
C LEU A 319 -0.11 16.41 -6.49
N PRO A 320 -0.70 15.40 -7.17
CA PRO A 320 -0.45 14.01 -6.83
C PRO A 320 1.00 13.65 -7.16
N ILE A 321 1.64 12.90 -6.25
CA ILE A 321 2.99 12.40 -6.39
C ILE A 321 2.94 11.07 -7.17
N GLN A 322 3.57 11.07 -8.34
CA GLN A 322 3.71 9.88 -9.21
C GLN A 322 5.10 9.26 -9.12
#